data_AF-A0A7J8IL17-F1
#
_entry.id   AF-A0A7J8IL17-F1
#
_cell.length_a   1.000
_cell.length_b   1.000
_cell.length_c   1.000
_cell.angle_alpha   90.00
_cell.angle_beta   90.00
_cell.angle_gamma   90.00
#
_symmetry.space_group_name_H-M   'P 1'
#
loop_
_entity.id
_entity.type
_entity.pdbx_description
1 polymer ?
#
loop_
_entity_poly.entity_id
_entity_poly.type
_entity_poly.pdbx_seq_one_letter_code
_entity_poly.pdbx_strand_id
1 'polypeptide(L)'
;MEMACLTMTEMEGTSMSPVHQNGDIPGNANSVKQIDPVLQVYLYHSLGKTEGDYLKFPSGEYVAEEICVAASKACGITPVYHSMFALMNETERMWYPPNHVFHVDDSARHNVLYRIRFYFPYWYCNGSNRTYRHGISRGAEAPLLDDFVMSYLFAQV
;
A
#
# COMPACT_ATOMS: atom_id res chain seq x y z
N MET A 1 42.59 -37.63 -19.94
CA MET A 1 42.04 -37.82 -21.30
C MET A 1 41.83 -39.31 -21.47
N GLU A 2 40.66 -39.79 -21.10
CA GLU A 2 40.17 -41.18 -21.25
C GLU A 2 38.77 -41.03 -21.88
N MET A 3 38.56 -41.50 -23.12
CA MET A 3 38.11 -42.86 -23.52
C MET A 3 36.72 -43.20 -22.93
N ALA A 4 35.70 -43.64 -23.65
CA ALA A 4 35.51 -43.99 -25.06
C ALA A 4 33.99 -44.03 -25.36
N CYS A 5 33.63 -43.99 -26.64
CA CYS A 5 32.27 -44.00 -27.18
C CYS A 5 31.88 -45.40 -27.70
N LEU A 6 30.61 -45.80 -27.50
CA LEU A 6 29.71 -46.57 -28.40
C LEU A 6 30.08 -48.06 -28.73
N THR A 7 29.20 -49.06 -28.95
CA THR A 7 27.77 -49.14 -29.33
C THR A 7 27.24 -50.61 -29.28
N MET A 8 25.93 -50.76 -29.00
CA MET A 8 24.87 -51.63 -29.59
C MET A 8 24.89 -53.18 -29.45
N THR A 9 23.78 -53.75 -28.95
CA THR A 9 22.64 -54.39 -29.68
C THR A 9 21.59 -54.88 -28.65
N GLU A 10 20.27 -54.78 -28.86
CA GLU A 10 19.43 -55.87 -29.40
C GLU A 10 18.04 -55.38 -29.92
N MET A 11 17.54 -56.16 -30.90
CA MET A 11 16.28 -56.14 -31.67
C MET A 11 15.09 -56.66 -30.79
N GLU A 12 13.78 -56.50 -31.04
CA GLU A 12 12.99 -56.82 -32.25
C GLU A 12 11.47 -56.47 -32.08
N GLY A 13 10.79 -56.08 -33.19
CA GLY A 13 9.35 -56.27 -33.57
C GLY A 13 8.20 -55.68 -32.70
N THR A 14 7.09 -55.08 -33.20
CA THR A 14 6.34 -55.26 -34.46
C THR A 14 5.26 -54.16 -34.67
N SER A 15 5.09 -53.74 -35.94
CA SER A 15 3.93 -53.16 -36.70
C SER A 15 3.13 -51.88 -36.31
N MET A 16 3.21 -50.89 -37.23
CA MET A 16 2.24 -49.91 -37.82
C MET A 16 0.91 -49.58 -37.10
N SER A 17 0.47 -48.31 -36.99
CA SER A 17 0.13 -47.37 -38.09
C SER A 17 0.03 -45.90 -37.60
N PRO A 18 0.15 -44.87 -38.46
CA PRO A 18 0.09 -43.47 -38.04
C PRO A 18 -1.35 -42.92 -38.14
N VAL A 19 -1.79 -42.22 -37.08
CA VAL A 19 -2.99 -41.37 -37.15
C VAL A 19 -2.57 -39.94 -36.81
N HIS A 20 -2.55 -39.10 -37.85
CA HIS A 20 -2.60 -37.65 -37.73
C HIS A 20 -3.95 -37.25 -37.14
N GLN A 21 -3.96 -36.38 -36.10
CA GLN A 21 -4.70 -35.10 -36.10
C GLN A 21 -4.56 -34.34 -34.77
N ASN A 22 -3.75 -33.27 -34.85
CA ASN A 22 -3.99 -31.89 -34.40
C ASN A 22 -4.84 -31.60 -33.14
N GLY A 23 -4.21 -30.91 -32.19
CA GLY A 23 -4.83 -29.82 -31.41
C GLY A 23 -5.26 -30.18 -30.00
N ASP A 24 -4.40 -29.91 -29.02
CA ASP A 24 -4.85 -29.42 -27.71
C ASP A 24 -3.83 -28.39 -27.22
N ILE A 25 -4.28 -27.14 -27.22
CA ILE A 25 -3.59 -26.00 -26.61
C ILE A 25 -3.43 -26.36 -25.13
N PRO A 26 -2.23 -26.26 -24.51
CA PRO A 26 -2.15 -26.30 -23.07
C PRO A 26 -2.92 -25.07 -22.59
N GLY A 27 -4.12 -25.30 -22.08
CA GLY A 27 -4.94 -24.27 -21.47
C GLY A 27 -4.04 -23.54 -20.50
N ASN A 28 -3.67 -22.31 -20.87
CA ASN A 28 -3.08 -21.37 -19.96
C ASN A 28 -4.10 -21.28 -18.84
N ALA A 29 -3.83 -21.98 -17.75
CA ALA A 29 -4.44 -21.72 -16.48
C ALA A 29 -4.11 -20.26 -16.25
N ASN A 30 -5.03 -19.39 -16.67
CA ASN A 30 -5.18 -18.07 -16.11
C ASN A 30 -5.25 -18.38 -14.63
N SER A 31 -4.11 -18.28 -13.96
CA SER A 31 -4.03 -18.22 -12.52
C SER A 31 -4.99 -17.10 -12.21
N VAL A 32 -6.21 -17.45 -11.80
CA VAL A 32 -7.07 -16.52 -11.11
C VAL A 32 -6.17 -16.10 -9.97
N LYS A 33 -5.55 -14.91 -10.11
CA LYS A 33 -4.71 -14.34 -9.06
C LYS A 33 -5.67 -14.29 -7.91
N GLN A 34 -5.52 -15.22 -6.98
CA GLN A 34 -6.38 -15.34 -5.83
C GLN A 34 -6.34 -13.96 -5.19
N ILE A 35 -7.48 -13.29 -5.26
CA ILE A 35 -7.60 -11.93 -4.79
C ILE A 35 -7.63 -12.10 -3.29
N ASP A 36 -6.47 -12.00 -2.65
CA ASP A 36 -6.43 -12.00 -1.19
C ASP A 36 -7.32 -10.85 -0.71
N PRO A 37 -8.33 -11.13 0.12
CA PRO A 37 -9.16 -10.10 0.71
C PRO A 37 -8.28 -9.18 1.54
N VAL A 38 -8.32 -7.90 1.20
CA VAL A 38 -7.36 -6.94 1.72
C VAL A 38 -7.98 -5.55 1.79
N LEU A 39 -7.90 -4.95 2.98
CA LEU A 39 -8.06 -3.53 3.15
C LEU A 39 -6.77 -2.85 2.67
N GLN A 40 -6.89 -2.03 1.63
CA GLN A 40 -5.78 -1.28 1.06
C GLN A 40 -5.83 0.16 1.54
N VAL A 41 -4.70 0.62 2.09
CA VAL A 41 -4.54 2.00 2.55
C VAL A 41 -3.52 2.67 1.65
N TYR A 42 -3.98 3.61 0.83
CA TYR A 42 -3.11 4.37 -0.04
C TYR A 42 -2.34 5.43 0.75
N LEU A 43 -1.03 5.45 0.54
CA LEU A 43 -0.08 6.40 1.08
C LEU A 43 0.43 7.28 -0.06
N TYR A 44 0.32 8.59 0.06
CA TYR A 44 0.79 9.53 -0.98
C TYR A 44 2.32 9.63 -1.01
N HIS A 45 2.97 9.41 0.13
CA HIS A 45 4.42 9.41 0.28
C HIS A 45 4.81 8.46 1.42
N SER A 46 5.81 7.60 1.21
CA SER A 46 6.27 6.64 2.22
C SER A 46 7.79 6.67 2.37
N LEU A 47 8.31 6.19 3.51
CA LEU A 47 9.75 6.14 3.72
C LEU A 47 10.39 5.19 2.70
N GLY A 48 11.32 5.73 1.89
CA GLY A 48 12.07 4.96 0.90
C GLY A 48 11.38 4.80 -0.45
N LYS A 49 10.20 5.40 -0.68
CA LYS A 49 9.57 5.47 -2.01
C LYS A 49 9.10 6.89 -2.31
N THR A 50 9.48 7.39 -3.47
CA THR A 50 9.13 8.74 -3.93
C THR A 50 7.74 8.83 -4.58
N GLU A 51 7.08 7.69 -4.80
CA GLU A 51 5.74 7.60 -5.38
C GLU A 51 4.75 6.98 -4.37
N GLY A 52 3.46 6.99 -4.74
CA GLY A 52 2.41 6.42 -3.91
C GLY A 52 2.64 4.95 -3.58
N ASP A 53 2.28 4.56 -2.36
CA ASP A 53 2.44 3.20 -1.84
C ASP A 53 1.13 2.70 -1.22
N TYR A 54 1.07 1.41 -0.89
CA TYR A 54 -0.08 0.80 -0.23
C TYR A 54 0.32 -0.02 0.98
N LEU A 55 -0.36 0.20 2.10
CA LEU A 55 -0.44 -0.79 3.17
C LEU A 55 -1.59 -1.76 2.91
N LYS A 56 -1.37 -3.02 3.26
CA LYS A 56 -2.30 -4.12 3.04
C LYS A 56 -2.61 -4.80 4.36
N PHE A 57 -3.88 -4.85 4.72
CA PHE A 57 -4.38 -5.50 5.93
C PHE A 57 -5.24 -6.69 5.52
N PRO A 58 -4.92 -7.93 5.96
CA PRO A 58 -5.70 -9.12 5.64
C PRO A 58 -7.08 -9.09 6.32
N SER A 59 -7.93 -10.10 6.07
CA SER A 59 -9.23 -10.25 6.74
C SER A 59 -9.12 -10.16 8.27
N GLY A 60 -10.07 -9.46 8.89
CA GLY A 60 -10.06 -9.14 10.31
C GLY A 60 -10.80 -7.85 10.65
N GLU A 61 -10.74 -7.48 11.93
CA GLU A 61 -11.30 -6.23 12.45
C GLU A 61 -10.18 -5.24 12.76
N TYR A 62 -10.29 -4.01 12.28
CA TYR A 62 -9.29 -2.96 12.47
C TYR A 62 -9.91 -1.64 12.85
N VAL A 63 -9.37 -0.98 13.87
CA VAL A 63 -9.80 0.38 14.22
C VAL A 63 -9.08 1.39 13.32
N ALA A 64 -9.79 2.42 12.85
CA ALA A 64 -9.23 3.45 11.99
C ALA A 64 -7.98 4.12 12.59
N GLU A 65 -7.94 4.36 13.90
CA GLU A 65 -6.76 4.89 14.60
C GLU A 65 -5.55 3.95 14.52
N GLU A 66 -5.73 2.64 14.69
CA GLU A 66 -4.63 1.66 14.59
C GLU A 66 -4.05 1.63 13.18
N ILE A 67 -4.91 1.71 12.17
CA ILE A 67 -4.50 1.82 10.76
C ILE A 67 -3.72 3.12 10.55
N CYS A 68 -4.20 4.26 11.07
CA CYS A 68 -3.49 5.53 10.99
C CYS A 68 -2.12 5.46 11.68
N VAL A 69 -1.99 4.73 12.80
CA VAL A 69 -0.71 4.53 13.49
C VAL A 69 0.26 3.73 12.62
N ALA A 70 -0.21 2.66 11.96
CA ALA A 70 0.59 1.89 11.01
C ALA A 70 1.02 2.74 9.80
N ALA A 71 0.10 3.51 9.23
CA ALA A 71 0.38 4.43 8.12
C ALA A 71 1.37 5.54 8.53
N SER A 72 1.21 6.11 9.73
CA SER A 72 2.13 7.11 10.29
C SER A 72 3.56 6.59 10.35
N LYS A 73 3.74 5.36 10.86
CA LYS A 73 5.06 4.70 10.92
C LYS A 73 5.65 4.49 9.53
N ALA A 74 4.87 4.02 8.57
CA ALA A 74 5.32 3.81 7.19
C ALA A 74 5.72 5.12 6.49
N CYS A 75 5.13 6.25 6.88
CA CYS A 75 5.36 7.56 6.27
C CYS A 75 6.35 8.45 7.06
N GLY A 76 6.87 7.98 8.19
CA GLY A 76 7.76 8.78 9.06
C GLY A 76 7.05 9.87 9.87
N ILE A 77 5.73 9.81 9.99
CA ILE A 77 4.94 10.80 10.73
C ILE A 77 5.11 10.56 12.23
N THR A 78 5.66 11.54 12.93
CA THR A 78 5.85 11.45 14.38
C THR A 78 4.53 11.65 15.15
N PRO A 79 4.40 11.12 16.38
CA PRO A 79 3.13 11.17 17.13
C PRO A 79 2.55 12.57 17.35
N VAL A 80 3.38 13.62 17.39
CA VAL A 80 2.94 15.02 17.56
C VAL A 80 2.13 15.55 16.36
N TYR A 81 2.30 14.94 15.18
CA TYR A 81 1.57 15.28 13.95
C TYR A 81 0.50 14.25 13.57
N HIS A 82 0.46 13.09 14.24
CA HIS A 82 -0.45 11.98 13.93
C HIS A 82 -1.92 12.41 13.85
N SER A 83 -2.39 13.21 14.81
CA SER A 83 -3.79 13.65 14.87
C SER A 83 -4.22 14.58 13.73
N MET A 84 -3.29 15.01 12.87
CA MET A 84 -3.61 15.80 11.67
C MET A 84 -4.13 14.91 10.52
N PHE A 85 -3.92 13.61 10.60
CA PHE A 85 -4.27 12.64 9.58
C PHE A 85 -5.56 11.89 9.91
N ALA A 86 -6.21 11.36 8.88
CA ALA A 86 -7.37 10.49 8.99
C ALA A 86 -7.50 9.61 7.73
N LEU A 87 -8.46 8.68 7.77
CA LEU A 87 -8.82 7.83 6.66
C LEU A 87 -10.03 8.37 5.91
N MET A 88 -9.96 8.35 4.59
CA MET A 88 -11.05 8.70 3.68
C MET A 88 -11.38 7.50 2.79
N ASN A 89 -12.66 7.19 2.58
CA ASN A 89 -13.09 6.22 1.59
C ASN A 89 -12.67 6.67 0.18
N GLU A 90 -12.03 5.80 -0.60
CA GLU A 90 -11.52 6.16 -1.93
C GLU A 90 -12.64 6.54 -2.91
N THR A 91 -13.76 5.83 -2.87
CA THR A 91 -14.87 5.99 -3.82
C THR A 91 -15.79 7.14 -3.43
N GLU A 92 -16.30 7.14 -2.19
CA GLU A 92 -17.30 8.10 -1.71
C GLU A 92 -16.67 9.40 -1.20
N ARG A 93 -15.33 9.41 -1.00
CA ARG A 93 -14.59 10.55 -0.44
C ARG A 93 -15.08 10.99 0.95
N MET A 94 -15.73 10.08 1.68
CA MET A 94 -16.19 10.29 3.04
C MET A 94 -15.10 9.97 4.06
N TRP A 95 -14.99 10.76 5.12
CA TRP A 95 -14.02 10.55 6.20
C TRP A 95 -14.54 9.60 7.26
N TYR A 96 -13.69 8.69 7.72
CA TYR A 96 -13.98 7.82 8.85
C TYR A 96 -13.64 8.52 10.18
N PRO A 97 -14.44 8.33 11.25
CA PRO A 97 -14.04 8.72 12.59
C PRO A 97 -12.91 7.80 13.09
N PRO A 98 -12.05 8.27 14.01
CA PRO A 98 -10.88 7.50 14.48
C PRO A 98 -11.25 6.19 15.17
N ASN A 99 -12.46 6.08 15.73
CA ASN A 99 -13.00 4.89 16.35
C ASN A 99 -13.81 3.98 15.40
N HIS A 100 -13.81 4.25 14.09
CA HIS A 100 -14.48 3.38 13.13
C HIS A 100 -13.81 2.00 13.09
N VAL A 101 -14.62 0.94 13.07
CA VAL A 101 -14.14 -0.44 12.95
C VAL A 101 -14.40 -0.93 11.53
N PHE A 102 -13.31 -1.18 10.79
CA PHE A 102 -13.36 -1.87 9.50
C PHE A 102 -13.52 -3.35 9.73
N HIS A 103 -14.55 -3.94 9.14
CA HIS A 103 -14.76 -5.39 9.11
C HIS A 103 -14.33 -5.87 7.72
N VAL A 104 -13.13 -6.42 7.63
CA VAL A 104 -12.55 -6.90 6.37
C VAL A 104 -12.91 -8.37 6.23
N ASP A 105 -13.83 -8.67 5.33
CA ASP A 105 -14.26 -10.02 5.02
C ASP A 105 -13.64 -10.55 3.71
N ASP A 106 -13.81 -11.85 3.47
CA ASP A 106 -13.24 -12.52 2.29
C ASP A 106 -13.90 -12.13 0.96
N SER A 107 -14.97 -11.33 1.01
CA SER A 107 -15.82 -10.99 -0.13
C SER A 107 -15.67 -9.56 -0.62
N ALA A 108 -15.14 -8.65 0.22
CA ALA A 108 -15.07 -7.23 -0.06
C ALA A 108 -13.64 -6.70 -0.06
N ARG A 109 -13.31 -5.88 -1.06
CA ARG A 109 -12.11 -5.02 -1.05
C ARG A 109 -12.49 -3.65 -0.52
N HIS A 110 -11.78 -3.22 0.51
CA HIS A 110 -11.89 -1.86 1.03
C HIS A 110 -10.67 -1.06 0.61
N ASN A 111 -10.88 0.05 -0.06
CA ASN A 111 -9.81 0.99 -0.38
C ASN A 111 -10.04 2.30 0.37
N VAL A 112 -9.04 2.71 1.14
CA VAL A 112 -9.05 3.95 1.90
C VAL A 112 -7.78 4.74 1.64
N LEU A 113 -7.89 6.05 1.80
CA LEU A 113 -6.82 7.01 1.58
C LEU A 113 -6.37 7.53 2.94
N TYR A 114 -5.08 7.39 3.24
CA TYR A 114 -4.48 8.03 4.40
C TYR A 114 -4.14 9.48 4.04
N ARG A 115 -4.80 10.46 4.67
CA ARG A 115 -4.68 11.87 4.27
C ARG A 115 -4.59 12.81 5.46
N ILE A 116 -3.88 13.92 5.29
CA ILE A 116 -3.98 15.10 6.13
C ILE A 116 -5.42 15.64 6.00
N ARG A 117 -6.15 15.62 7.11
CA ARG A 117 -7.54 16.11 7.23
C ARG A 117 -7.59 17.48 7.89
N PHE A 118 -6.76 17.68 8.92
CA PHE A 118 -6.71 18.92 9.68
C PHE A 118 -5.51 19.74 9.21
N TYR A 119 -5.79 20.85 8.55
CA TYR A 119 -4.79 21.73 7.97
C TYR A 119 -5.08 23.17 8.37
N PHE A 120 -4.03 23.93 8.68
CA PHE A 120 -4.14 25.34 9.03
C PHE A 120 -3.27 26.14 8.04
N PRO A 121 -3.82 27.12 7.32
CA PRO A 121 -3.06 27.90 6.35
C PRO A 121 -2.02 28.82 7.02
N TYR A 122 -1.13 29.38 6.18
CA TYR A 122 -0.10 30.36 6.58
C TYR A 122 0.88 29.87 7.67
N TRP A 123 1.08 28.56 7.77
CA TRP A 123 2.01 27.93 8.70
C TRP A 123 3.50 28.18 8.36
N TYR A 124 3.78 28.62 7.13
CA TYR A 124 5.13 28.91 6.61
C TYR A 124 5.47 30.41 6.59
N CYS A 125 4.51 31.30 6.91
CA CYS A 125 4.67 32.75 6.80
C CYS A 125 5.09 33.39 8.13
N ASN A 126 5.86 34.48 8.07
CA ASN A 126 6.14 35.34 9.23
C ASN A 126 5.18 36.55 9.34
N GLY A 127 3.95 36.42 8.81
CA GLY A 127 2.94 37.47 8.79
C GLY A 127 2.10 37.55 10.07
N SER A 128 1.12 38.47 10.10
CA SER A 128 0.20 38.66 11.23
C SER A 128 -0.82 37.53 11.40
N ASN A 129 -1.19 36.83 10.32
CA ASN A 129 -2.19 35.75 10.32
C ASN A 129 -1.54 34.36 10.23
N ARG A 130 -0.39 34.14 10.90
CA ARG A 130 0.34 32.87 10.83
C ARG A 130 -0.14 31.85 11.86
N THR A 131 0.08 30.57 11.56
CA THR A 131 -0.23 29.45 12.46
C THR A 131 1.06 28.76 12.91
N TYR A 132 1.21 28.53 14.22
CA TYR A 132 2.36 27.85 14.81
C TYR A 132 1.94 27.01 16.02
N ARG A 133 2.82 26.10 16.43
CA ARG A 133 2.69 25.38 17.71
C ARG A 133 3.35 26.19 18.82
N HIS A 134 2.82 26.12 20.03
CA HIS A 134 3.37 26.85 21.17
C HIS A 134 4.76 26.34 21.56
N GLY A 135 5.71 27.25 21.78
CA GLY A 135 6.98 26.99 22.42
C GLY A 135 6.96 27.24 23.94
N ILE A 136 8.03 26.85 24.62
CA ILE A 136 8.15 26.95 26.09
C ILE A 136 8.31 28.40 26.56
N SER A 137 9.12 29.18 25.85
CA SER A 137 9.39 30.58 26.20
C SER A 137 8.29 31.50 25.67
N ARG A 138 8.09 32.64 26.33
CA ARG A 138 7.15 33.66 25.86
C ARG A 138 7.53 34.11 24.44
N GLY A 139 6.58 33.99 23.51
CA GLY A 139 6.79 34.33 22.11
C GLY A 139 7.61 33.31 21.31
N ALA A 140 7.94 32.16 21.88
CA ALA A 140 8.57 31.07 21.14
C ALA A 140 7.52 30.34 20.29
N GLU A 141 7.87 30.12 19.03
CA GLU A 141 7.01 29.50 18.03
C GLU A 141 7.70 28.24 17.50
N ALA A 142 6.97 27.12 17.51
CA ALA A 142 7.42 25.87 16.94
C ALA A 142 6.72 25.64 15.59
N PRO A 143 7.40 25.02 14.61
CA PRO A 143 6.84 24.76 13.30
C PRO A 143 5.60 23.86 13.42
N LEU A 144 4.56 24.18 12.63
CA LEU A 144 3.32 23.40 12.65
C LEU A 144 3.52 21.99 12.06
N LEU A 145 4.34 21.87 11.03
CA LEU A 145 4.65 20.67 10.26
C LEU A 145 6.17 20.45 10.24
N ASP A 146 6.62 19.21 10.26
CA ASP A 146 8.01 18.83 9.96
C ASP A 146 8.18 18.47 8.47
N ASP A 147 9.40 18.10 8.07
CA ASP A 147 9.71 17.75 6.68
C ASP A 147 8.92 16.54 6.17
N PHE A 148 8.69 15.52 7.02
CA PHE A 148 7.91 14.34 6.63
C PHE A 148 6.45 14.68 6.34
N VAL A 149 5.82 15.48 7.19
CA VAL A 149 4.45 15.93 7.00
C VAL A 149 4.35 16.87 5.79
N MET A 150 5.34 17.74 5.58
CA MET A 150 5.40 18.61 4.40
C MET A 150 5.53 17.82 3.10
N SER A 151 6.43 16.82 3.03
CA SER A 151 6.56 15.94 1.86
C SER A 151 5.26 15.18 1.58
N TYR A 152 4.59 14.69 2.62
CA TYR A 152 3.30 14.03 2.47
C TYR A 152 2.21 14.99 1.98
N LEU A 153 2.15 16.21 2.54
CA LEU A 153 1.21 17.25 2.10
C LEU A 153 1.42 17.59 0.63
N PHE A 154 2.67 17.75 0.19
CA PHE A 154 2.99 18.04 -1.20
C PHE A 154 2.52 16.93 -2.15
N ALA A 155 2.75 15.66 -1.80
CA ALA A 155 2.33 14.53 -2.62
C ALA A 155 0.80 14.31 -2.63
N GLN A 156 0.09 14.80 -1.62
CA GLN A 156 -1.35 14.61 -1.46
C GLN A 156 -2.21 15.60 -2.27
N VAL A 157 -1.69 16.82 -2.48
CA VAL A 157 -2.41 17.99 -3.03
C VAL A 157 -2.58 17.89 -4.53
#